data_AF-A0A8S0VJH3-F1
#
_entry.id   AF-A0A8S0VJH3-F1
#
_cell.length_a   1.000
_cell.length_b   1.000
_cell.length_c   1.000
_cell.angle_alpha   90.00
_cell.angle_beta   90.00
_cell.angle_gamma   90.00
#
_symmetry.space_group_name_H-M   'P 1'
#
loop_
_entity.id
_entity.type
_entity.pdbx_description
1 polymer ?
#
loop_
_entity_poly.entity_id
_entity_poly.type
_entity_poly.pdbx_seq_one_letter_code
_entity_poly.pdbx_strand_id
1 'polypeptide(L)'
;MQTIVESIKEKIEIVSHQIPEFRVFFNDWTSNDFNTLFASLSLEREYYAARVLGSFHGRVFPKASHHLTYSSCSLSWLSEVPKEVLDPLSLAWNKGKILYYGDKNEVLNAYSAQFAKDLDSFLKARAEELVFGGLMAFIHGCEPIEIRTSLKLVYHHSNFWDLVSWTWLRRKDGSDGIAVHGGPMAVDMKVV
;
A
#
# COMPACT_ATOMS: atom_id res chain seq x y z
N MET A 1 -4.46 -12.56 -3.39
CA MET A 1 -4.18 -13.32 -2.16
C MET A 1 -4.24 -14.82 -2.35
N GLN A 2 -5.29 -15.35 -2.97
CA GLN A 2 -5.41 -16.76 -3.30
C GLN A 2 -4.11 -17.32 -3.91
N THR A 3 -3.56 -16.65 -4.94
CA THR A 3 -2.28 -17.02 -5.57
C THR A 3 -1.09 -17.10 -4.60
N ILE A 4 -0.98 -16.19 -3.63
CA ILE A 4 0.13 -16.20 -2.66
C ILE A 4 0.00 -17.41 -1.74
N VAL A 5 -1.22 -17.70 -1.27
CA VAL A 5 -1.49 -18.87 -0.43
C VAL A 5 -1.21 -20.16 -1.21
N GLU A 6 -1.72 -20.28 -2.44
CA GLU A 6 -1.49 -21.43 -3.32
C GLU A 6 -0.01 -21.68 -3.56
N SER A 7 0.75 -20.65 -3.96
CA SER A 7 2.19 -20.79 -4.19
C SER A 7 2.96 -21.21 -2.93
N ILE A 8 2.53 -20.76 -1.74
CA ILE A 8 3.17 -21.18 -0.49
C ILE A 8 2.78 -22.61 -0.13
N LYS A 9 1.52 -23.00 -0.34
CA LYS A 9 1.05 -24.37 -0.14
C LYS A 9 1.83 -25.36 -1.01
N GLU A 10 1.88 -25.12 -2.31
CA GLU A 10 2.64 -25.97 -3.25
C GLU A 10 4.09 -26.12 -2.82
N LYS A 11 4.72 -25.02 -2.41
CA LYS A 11 6.12 -25.06 -1.93
C LYS A 11 6.27 -25.84 -0.63
N ILE A 12 5.31 -25.74 0.28
CA ILE A 12 5.34 -26.50 1.54
C ILE A 12 5.08 -27.97 1.28
N GLU A 13 4.12 -28.35 0.43
CA GLU A 13 3.83 -29.75 0.09
C GLU A 13 5.05 -30.50 -0.47
N ILE A 14 5.89 -29.81 -1.23
CA ILE A 14 7.15 -30.36 -1.77
C ILE A 14 8.17 -30.61 -0.64
N VAL A 15 8.21 -29.74 0.36
CA VAL A 15 9.22 -29.75 1.44
C VAL A 15 8.74 -30.54 2.67
N SER A 16 7.43 -30.64 2.87
CA SER A 16 6.74 -31.20 4.03
C SER A 16 5.42 -31.82 3.61
N HIS A 17 5.09 -32.99 4.16
CA HIS A 17 3.80 -33.65 3.91
C HIS A 17 2.65 -33.11 4.77
N GLN A 18 2.89 -32.10 5.61
CA GLN A 18 1.85 -31.45 6.42
C GLN A 18 1.62 -30.02 5.94
N ILE A 19 0.40 -29.76 5.47
CA ILE A 19 -0.05 -28.45 5.03
C ILE A 19 -0.54 -27.67 6.26
N PRO A 20 0.05 -26.51 6.58
CA PRO A 20 -0.36 -25.69 7.72
C PRO A 20 -1.68 -24.98 7.46
N GLU A 21 -2.26 -24.42 8.53
CA GLU A 21 -3.39 -23.51 8.39
C GLU A 21 -2.91 -22.12 7.97
N PHE A 22 -3.66 -21.49 7.06
CA PHE A 22 -3.35 -20.15 6.58
C PHE A 22 -4.32 -19.14 7.19
N ARG A 23 -3.77 -18.03 7.71
CA ARG A 23 -4.54 -16.87 8.19
C ARG A 23 -4.08 -15.62 7.44
N VAL A 24 -4.99 -15.01 6.70
CA VAL A 24 -4.76 -13.79 5.93
C VAL A 24 -5.44 -12.63 6.64
N PHE A 25 -4.68 -11.57 6.85
CA PHE A 25 -5.11 -10.34 7.49
C PHE A 25 -5.14 -9.22 6.46
N PHE A 26 -6.32 -8.64 6.26
CA PHE A 26 -6.50 -7.48 5.41
C PHE A 26 -6.40 -6.23 6.26
N ASN A 27 -5.32 -5.45 6.07
CA ASN A 27 -5.09 -4.20 6.77
C ASN A 27 -5.41 -2.99 5.89
N ASP A 28 -6.19 -2.07 6.44
CA ASP A 28 -6.49 -0.79 5.81
C ASP A 28 -6.92 0.23 6.88
N TRP A 29 -7.12 1.47 6.44
CA TRP A 29 -7.75 2.51 7.22
C TRP A 29 -9.15 2.12 7.70
N THR A 30 -9.56 2.69 8.83
CA THR A 30 -10.88 2.45 9.44
C THR A 30 -12.05 2.86 8.55
N SER A 31 -11.80 3.75 7.58
CA SER A 31 -12.79 4.20 6.59
C SER A 31 -12.95 3.24 5.42
N ASN A 32 -12.11 2.21 5.29
CA ASN A 32 -12.22 1.24 4.21
C ASN A 32 -13.49 0.37 4.35
N ASP A 33 -14.08 0.03 3.22
CA ASP A 33 -15.27 -0.83 3.18
C ASP A 33 -14.89 -2.31 3.23
N PHE A 34 -14.59 -2.79 4.44
CA PHE A 34 -14.34 -4.20 4.68
C PHE A 34 -15.59 -5.07 4.41
N ASN A 35 -16.81 -4.54 4.45
CA ASN A 35 -17.99 -5.38 4.21
C ASN A 35 -18.01 -5.86 2.76
N THR A 36 -17.74 -4.95 1.83
CA THR A 36 -17.61 -5.29 0.41
C THR A 36 -16.45 -6.25 0.17
N LEU A 37 -15.28 -6.02 0.80
CA LEU A 37 -14.16 -6.95 0.72
C LEU A 37 -14.55 -8.37 1.15
N PHE A 38 -15.14 -8.52 2.35
CA PHE A 38 -15.48 -9.84 2.89
C PHE A 38 -16.61 -10.52 2.12
N ALA A 39 -17.56 -9.76 1.58
CA ALA A 39 -18.61 -10.28 0.69
C ALA A 39 -18.04 -10.79 -0.65
N SER A 40 -16.91 -10.25 -1.11
CA SER A 40 -16.26 -10.65 -2.35
C SER A 40 -15.31 -11.85 -2.23
N LEU A 41 -14.99 -12.28 -1.00
CA LEU A 41 -14.08 -13.42 -0.79
C LEU A 41 -14.74 -14.73 -1.22
N SER A 42 -14.00 -15.56 -1.96
CA SER A 42 -14.46 -16.91 -2.33
C SER A 42 -14.85 -17.74 -1.10
N LEU A 43 -15.94 -18.49 -1.21
CA LEU A 43 -16.39 -19.47 -0.20
C LEU A 43 -15.49 -20.71 -0.17
N GLU A 44 -14.84 -21.03 -1.29
CA GLU A 44 -13.94 -22.18 -1.44
C GLU A 44 -12.49 -21.85 -1.06
N ARG A 45 -12.25 -20.67 -0.47
CA ARG A 45 -10.91 -20.28 -0.04
C ARG A 45 -10.40 -21.22 1.05
N GLU A 46 -9.12 -21.55 0.96
CA GLU A 46 -8.47 -22.45 1.92
C GLU A 46 -7.59 -21.68 2.92
N TYR A 47 -8.08 -20.53 3.37
CA TYR A 47 -7.46 -19.71 4.41
C TYR A 47 -8.53 -18.98 5.24
N TYR A 48 -8.22 -18.74 6.50
CA TYR A 48 -9.02 -17.88 7.36
C TYR A 48 -8.70 -16.42 7.07
N ALA A 49 -9.74 -15.59 6.95
CA ALA A 49 -9.61 -14.17 6.68
C ALA A 49 -9.98 -13.35 7.92
N ALA A 50 -9.18 -12.35 8.25
CA ALA A 50 -9.45 -11.38 9.31
C ALA A 50 -9.18 -9.95 8.82
N ARG A 51 -9.89 -8.98 9.37
CA ARG A 51 -9.66 -7.56 9.11
C ARG A 51 -8.79 -6.96 10.21
N VAL A 52 -7.95 -6.01 9.85
CA VAL A 52 -7.07 -5.28 10.78
C VAL A 52 -7.19 -3.80 10.49
N LEU A 53 -7.72 -3.07 11.46
CA LEU A 53 -7.95 -1.64 11.31
C LEU A 53 -6.73 -0.87 11.82
N GLY A 54 -6.21 0.04 11.01
CA GLY A 54 -5.14 0.93 11.42
C GLY A 54 -4.21 1.32 10.27
N SER A 55 -3.50 2.42 10.45
CA SER A 55 -2.51 2.88 9.48
C SER A 55 -1.33 1.90 9.40
N PHE A 56 -1.01 1.45 8.19
CA PHE A 56 0.15 0.60 7.94
C PHE A 56 1.48 1.32 8.21
N HIS A 57 1.52 2.65 8.28
CA HIS A 57 2.74 3.39 8.65
C HIS A 57 3.21 3.11 10.08
N GLY A 58 2.31 2.62 10.93
CA GLY A 58 2.60 2.22 12.31
C GLY A 58 2.42 0.72 12.53
N ARG A 59 2.56 0.30 13.79
CA ARG A 59 2.30 -1.08 14.20
C ARG A 59 0.80 -1.34 14.33
N VAL A 60 0.37 -2.46 13.76
CA VAL A 60 -1.00 -2.97 13.76
C VAL A 60 -1.09 -4.43 14.24
N PHE A 61 0.05 -5.10 14.42
CA PHE A 61 0.13 -6.46 14.94
C PHE A 61 1.02 -6.58 16.18
N PRO A 62 0.86 -7.65 16.99
CA PRO A 62 1.82 -8.04 18.02
C PRO A 62 3.21 -8.34 17.42
N LYS A 63 4.24 -8.29 18.27
CA LYS A 63 5.61 -8.63 17.84
C LYS A 63 5.70 -10.10 17.39
N ALA A 64 6.52 -10.36 16.37
CA ALA A 64 6.81 -11.71 15.86
C ALA A 64 5.54 -12.57 15.66
N SER A 65 4.55 -12.04 14.95
CA SER A 65 3.22 -12.63 14.84
C SER A 65 2.83 -13.09 13.44
N HIS A 66 3.50 -12.64 12.38
CA HIS A 66 3.20 -12.98 10.98
C HIS A 66 4.45 -13.41 10.23
N HIS A 67 4.26 -14.21 9.18
CA HIS A 67 5.34 -14.84 8.41
C HIS A 67 5.64 -14.11 7.11
N LEU A 68 4.63 -13.47 6.53
CA LEU A 68 4.73 -12.76 5.27
C LEU A 68 3.93 -11.46 5.36
N THR A 69 4.55 -10.35 4.97
CA THR A 69 3.86 -9.08 4.73
C THR A 69 3.84 -8.81 3.23
N TYR A 70 2.70 -8.39 2.70
CA TYR A 70 2.54 -7.98 1.31
C TYR A 70 1.86 -6.60 1.20
N SER A 71 2.46 -5.67 0.46
CA SER A 71 1.84 -4.37 0.20
C SER A 71 1.91 -4.02 -1.29
N SER A 72 0.80 -3.64 -1.90
CA SER A 72 0.75 -3.30 -3.33
C SER A 72 0.14 -1.93 -3.50
N CYS A 73 0.84 -1.03 -4.19
CA CYS A 73 0.38 0.31 -4.55
C CYS A 73 -0.08 1.18 -3.35
N SER A 74 0.24 0.78 -2.12
CA SER A 74 -0.21 1.46 -0.89
C SER A 74 0.84 2.44 -0.38
N LEU A 75 2.13 2.13 -0.56
CA LEU A 75 3.23 2.94 -0.01
C LEU A 75 3.34 4.34 -0.61
N SER A 76 2.68 4.62 -1.75
CA SER A 76 2.60 5.97 -2.33
C SER A 76 1.74 6.94 -1.52
N TRP A 77 0.94 6.43 -0.58
CA TRP A 77 0.08 7.24 0.27
C TRP A 77 0.82 7.65 1.53
N LEU A 78 1.11 8.95 1.62
CA LEU A 78 1.74 9.55 2.79
C LEU A 78 0.82 9.50 4.01
N SER A 79 1.43 9.45 5.19
CA SER A 79 0.70 9.47 6.46
C SER A 79 0.05 10.84 6.72
N GLU A 80 0.69 11.91 6.24
CA GLU A 80 0.23 13.29 6.36
C GLU A 80 0.75 14.14 5.19
N VAL A 81 0.12 15.29 4.95
CA VAL A 81 0.63 16.29 4.02
C VAL A 81 1.84 16.98 4.66
N PRO A 82 2.97 17.16 3.94
CA PRO A 82 4.12 17.89 4.49
C PRO A 82 3.71 19.29 4.97
N LYS A 83 4.08 19.67 6.19
CA LYS A 83 3.61 20.93 6.79
C LYS A 83 4.17 22.14 6.06
N GLU A 84 5.38 21.99 5.52
CA GLU A 84 6.12 22.99 4.77
C GLU A 84 5.42 23.37 3.47
N VAL A 85 4.59 22.49 2.89
CA VAL A 85 3.85 22.81 1.67
C VAL A 85 2.56 23.60 1.92
N LEU A 86 2.10 23.61 3.18
CA LEU A 86 0.90 24.32 3.62
C LEU A 86 1.20 25.73 4.14
N ASP A 87 2.44 26.00 4.54
CA ASP A 87 2.86 27.27 5.15
C ASP A 87 3.19 28.33 4.08
N PRO A 88 2.45 29.46 4.00
CA PRO A 88 2.73 30.55 3.06
C PRO A 88 4.11 31.20 3.20
N LEU A 89 4.77 31.03 4.34
CA LEU A 89 6.11 31.58 4.60
C LEU A 89 7.24 30.62 4.20
N SER A 90 6.92 29.37 3.90
CA SER A 90 7.88 28.33 3.52
C SER A 90 8.31 28.46 2.06
N LEU A 91 9.57 28.13 1.78
CA LEU A 91 10.07 28.00 0.40
C LEU A 91 9.38 26.86 -0.37
N ALA A 92 8.85 25.88 0.36
CA ALA A 92 8.08 24.76 -0.17
C ALA A 92 6.57 25.03 -0.28
N TRP A 93 6.10 26.27 -0.05
CA TRP A 93 4.68 26.59 -0.13
C TRP A 93 4.08 26.24 -1.50
N ASN A 94 3.13 25.30 -1.54
CA ASN A 94 2.54 24.82 -2.78
C ASN A 94 1.26 25.58 -3.14
N LYS A 95 1.37 26.89 -3.34
CA LYS A 95 0.21 27.77 -3.54
C LYS A 95 -0.61 27.36 -4.77
N GLY A 96 -1.90 27.05 -4.54
CA GLY A 96 -2.88 26.84 -5.62
C GLY A 96 -2.69 25.54 -6.39
N LYS A 97 -1.86 24.62 -5.90
CA LYS A 97 -1.62 23.30 -6.48
C LYS A 97 -1.86 22.22 -5.44
N ILE A 98 -2.20 21.03 -5.93
CA ILE A 98 -2.53 19.85 -5.11
C ILE A 98 -1.37 18.84 -5.10
N LEU A 99 -0.50 18.87 -6.12
CA LEU A 99 0.62 17.97 -6.31
C LEU A 99 1.90 18.75 -6.60
N TYR A 100 3.05 18.06 -6.58
CA TYR A 100 4.39 18.62 -6.76
C TYR A 100 4.89 18.63 -8.24
N TYR A 101 4.00 18.43 -9.23
CA TYR A 101 4.39 18.28 -10.63
C TYR A 101 4.85 19.61 -11.24
N GLY A 102 6.07 19.62 -11.78
CA GLY A 102 6.70 20.83 -12.33
C GLY A 102 6.98 21.90 -11.28
N ASP A 103 7.07 21.50 -9.99
CA ASP A 103 7.32 22.41 -8.89
C ASP A 103 8.79 22.67 -8.62
N LYS A 104 9.01 23.66 -7.74
CA LYS A 104 10.34 23.99 -7.23
C LYS A 104 10.89 22.79 -6.47
N ASN A 105 12.22 22.65 -6.48
CA ASN A 105 12.93 21.58 -5.79
C ASN A 105 12.52 21.47 -4.31
N GLU A 106 12.13 22.57 -3.66
CA GLU A 106 11.71 22.61 -2.26
C GLU A 106 10.40 21.87 -1.99
N VAL A 107 9.42 21.96 -2.89
CA VAL A 107 8.14 21.22 -2.76
C VAL A 107 8.41 19.72 -2.90
N LEU A 108 9.18 19.34 -3.92
CA LEU A 108 9.57 17.94 -4.15
C LEU A 108 10.35 17.37 -2.97
N ASN A 109 11.28 18.14 -2.41
CA ASN A 109 12.07 17.75 -1.25
C ASN A 109 11.19 17.55 -0.01
N ALA A 110 10.19 18.40 0.22
CA ALA A 110 9.26 18.25 1.33
C ALA A 110 8.45 16.94 1.23
N TYR A 111 7.88 16.65 0.04
CA TYR A 111 7.18 15.38 -0.21
C TYR A 111 8.13 14.17 -0.08
N SER A 112 9.35 14.28 -0.61
CA SER A 112 10.35 13.21 -0.55
C SER A 112 10.81 12.91 0.89
N ALA A 113 10.99 13.95 1.71
CA ALA A 113 11.31 13.82 3.12
C ALA A 113 10.18 13.14 3.90
N GLN A 114 8.93 13.50 3.63
CA GLN A 114 7.77 12.87 4.24
C GLN A 114 7.64 11.40 3.82
N PHE A 115 7.82 11.09 2.53
CA PHE A 115 7.85 9.71 2.04
C PHE A 115 8.94 8.88 2.73
N ALA A 116 10.16 9.41 2.87
CA ALA A 116 11.25 8.71 3.53
C ALA A 116 10.94 8.43 5.01
N LYS A 117 10.35 9.40 5.73
CA LYS A 117 9.89 9.24 7.11
C LYS A 117 8.81 8.15 7.24
N ASP A 118 7.85 8.15 6.32
CA ASP A 118 6.75 7.19 6.30
C ASP A 118 7.23 5.78 5.97
N LEU A 119 8.12 5.64 4.98
CA LEU A 119 8.72 4.37 4.61
C LEU A 119 9.56 3.80 5.75
N ASP A 120 10.39 4.62 6.42
CA ASP A 120 11.16 4.21 7.60
C ASP A 120 10.23 3.71 8.72
N SER A 121 9.14 4.43 8.98
CA SER A 121 8.14 4.04 9.99
C SER A 121 7.46 2.71 9.64
N PHE A 122 7.04 2.55 8.38
CA PHE A 122 6.49 1.30 7.86
C PHE A 122 7.47 0.14 8.03
N LEU A 123 8.72 0.29 7.59
CA LEU A 123 9.74 -0.77 7.64
C LEU A 123 10.05 -1.16 9.09
N LYS A 124 10.16 -0.20 10.01
CA LYS A 124 10.36 -0.45 11.44
C LYS A 124 9.19 -1.22 12.05
N ALA A 125 7.96 -0.81 11.72
CA ALA A 125 6.76 -1.50 12.20
C ALA A 125 6.71 -2.95 11.71
N ARG A 126 6.96 -3.19 10.41
CA ARG A 126 6.98 -4.55 9.84
C ARG A 126 8.10 -5.40 10.41
N ALA A 127 9.29 -4.83 10.64
CA ALA A 127 10.42 -5.55 11.23
C ALA A 127 10.13 -6.07 12.65
N GLU A 128 9.35 -5.32 13.45
CA GLU A 128 8.92 -5.80 14.78
C GLU A 128 7.84 -6.89 14.72
N GLU A 129 6.97 -6.83 13.72
CA GLU A 129 5.80 -7.71 13.59
C GLU A 129 6.10 -9.04 12.91
N LEU A 130 7.10 -9.07 12.04
CA LEU A 130 7.55 -10.28 11.37
C LEU A 130 8.28 -11.21 12.34
N VAL A 131 8.06 -12.51 12.18
CA VAL A 131 8.86 -13.54 12.87
C VAL A 131 10.30 -13.54 12.35
N PHE A 132 11.21 -14.16 13.10
CA PHE A 132 12.55 -14.42 12.60
C PHE A 132 12.49 -15.26 11.31
N GLY A 133 13.14 -14.81 10.25
CA GLY A 133 13.09 -15.43 8.92
C GLY A 133 11.81 -15.12 8.11
N GLY A 134 10.93 -14.26 8.62
CA GLY A 134 9.77 -13.77 7.88
C GLY A 134 10.14 -12.96 6.64
N LEU A 135 9.24 -12.93 5.67
CA LEU A 135 9.44 -12.24 4.40
C LEU A 135 8.55 -11.00 4.29
N MET A 136 9.03 -10.00 3.59
CA MET A 136 8.24 -8.83 3.20
C MET A 136 8.40 -8.61 1.71
N ALA A 137 7.28 -8.46 1.02
CA ALA A 137 7.24 -8.12 -0.39
C ALA A 137 6.37 -6.88 -0.57
N PHE A 138 6.79 -5.94 -1.42
CA PHE A 138 5.95 -4.81 -1.76
C PHE A 138 6.17 -4.33 -3.18
N ILE A 139 5.11 -3.78 -3.77
CA ILE A 139 5.12 -3.17 -5.09
C ILE A 139 4.75 -1.70 -4.91
N HIS A 140 5.63 -0.82 -5.37
CA HIS A 140 5.45 0.63 -5.31
C HIS A 140 5.66 1.22 -6.71
N GLY A 141 4.74 2.08 -7.13
CA GLY A 141 4.88 2.82 -8.38
C GLY A 141 6.01 3.84 -8.22
N CYS A 142 7.06 3.70 -9.04
CA CYS A 142 8.15 4.65 -9.10
C CYS A 142 8.09 5.37 -10.45
N GLU A 143 8.26 6.69 -10.45
CA GLU A 143 8.52 7.40 -11.71
C GLU A 143 9.93 7.03 -12.17
N PRO A 144 10.11 6.60 -13.43
CA PRO A 144 11.44 6.44 -13.99
C PRO A 144 12.16 7.78 -13.88
N ILE A 145 13.27 7.83 -13.15
CA ILE A 145 14.25 8.88 -13.36
C ILE A 145 14.62 8.77 -14.83
N GLU A 146 14.29 9.78 -15.65
CA GLU A 146 14.78 9.86 -17.02
C GLU A 146 16.31 9.94 -16.97
N ILE A 147 16.98 8.79 -16.90
CA ILE A 147 18.35 8.68 -17.35
C ILE A 147 18.23 8.85 -18.86
N ARG A 148 18.69 10.01 -19.36
CA ARG A 148 18.92 10.25 -20.79
C ARG A 148 19.95 9.25 -21.33
N THR A 149 19.59 7.98 -21.48
CA THR A 149 20.32 7.01 -22.29
C THR A 149 19.36 5.99 -22.87
N SER A 150 19.51 5.81 -24.17
CA SER A 150 18.65 5.12 -25.11
C SER A 150 18.65 3.60 -24.96
N LEU A 151 17.98 3.07 -23.95
CA LEU A 151 17.57 1.65 -23.91
C LEU A 151 16.11 1.54 -23.48
N LYS A 152 15.23 1.29 -24.46
CA LYS A 152 13.81 0.99 -24.24
C LYS A 152 13.70 -0.41 -23.64
N LEU A 153 13.39 -0.51 -22.35
CA LEU A 153 12.75 -1.70 -21.79
C LEU A 153 11.24 -1.57 -22.00
N VAL A 154 10.66 -2.55 -22.68
CA VAL A 154 9.22 -2.62 -22.98
C VAL A 154 8.46 -2.85 -21.67
N TYR A 155 7.74 -1.85 -21.21
CA TYR A 155 6.77 -1.96 -20.12
C TYR A 155 5.38 -2.24 -20.70
N HIS A 156 4.71 -3.27 -20.17
CA HIS A 156 3.28 -3.44 -20.39
C HIS A 156 2.54 -2.32 -19.66
N HIS A 157 1.82 -1.50 -20.44
CA HIS A 157 1.00 -0.39 -19.97
C HIS A 157 -0.03 -0.86 -18.95
N SER A 158 0.14 -0.44 -17.70
CA SER A 158 -0.95 -0.20 -16.76
C SER A 158 -0.50 0.99 -15.94
N ASN A 159 -0.86 2.19 -16.40
CA ASN A 159 -0.47 3.40 -15.70
C ASN A 159 -1.19 3.37 -14.36
N PHE A 160 -0.45 3.57 -13.26
CA PHE A 160 -1.00 3.72 -11.90
C PHE A 160 -2.21 4.68 -11.85
N TRP A 161 -2.24 5.67 -12.76
CA TRP A 161 -3.32 6.64 -12.93
C TRP A 161 -4.58 6.11 -13.60
N ASP A 162 -4.50 5.03 -14.38
CA ASP A 162 -5.68 4.33 -14.91
C ASP A 162 -6.46 3.64 -13.79
N LEU A 163 -5.88 3.40 -12.61
CA LEU A 163 -6.59 2.87 -11.44
C LEU A 163 -7.24 4.01 -10.63
N VAL A 164 -6.57 5.16 -10.53
CA VAL A 164 -7.06 6.34 -9.81
C VAL A 164 -8.23 7.00 -10.55
N SER A 165 -8.24 7.01 -11.88
CA SER A 165 -9.30 7.63 -12.68
C SER A 165 -10.68 6.99 -12.49
N TRP A 166 -10.75 5.70 -12.17
CA TRP A 166 -12.03 4.99 -11.92
C TRP A 166 -12.68 5.34 -10.58
N THR A 167 -11.96 5.96 -9.65
CA THR A 167 -12.51 6.38 -8.35
C THR A 167 -13.22 7.75 -8.40
N TRP A 168 -13.22 8.43 -9.55
CA TRP A 168 -13.89 9.72 -9.76
C TRP A 168 -15.22 9.59 -10.54
N LEU A 169 -16.34 9.40 -9.83
CA LEU A 169 -17.69 9.60 -10.38
C LEU A 169 -18.25 10.95 -9.92
N ARG A 170 -18.33 11.92 -10.85
CA ARG A 170 -18.95 13.24 -10.66
C ARG A 170 -20.43 13.07 -10.28
N ARG A 171 -20.85 13.56 -9.10
CA ARG A 171 -22.29 13.67 -8.77
C ARG A 171 -22.95 14.64 -9.75
N LYS A 172 -24.17 14.30 -10.19
CA LYS A 172 -24.95 15.09 -11.17
C LYS A 172 -25.30 16.52 -10.71
N ASP A 173 -25.08 16.87 -9.46
CA ASP A 173 -25.43 18.17 -8.87
C ASP A 173 -24.31 19.23 -8.93
N GLY A 174 -23.13 18.89 -9.47
CA GLY A 174 -22.06 19.87 -9.68
C GLY A 174 -21.37 20.36 -8.41
N SER A 175 -21.57 19.69 -7.27
CA SER A 175 -20.82 19.95 -6.05
C SER A 175 -19.54 19.12 -6.00
N ASP A 176 -18.39 19.77 -5.71
CA ASP A 176 -17.13 19.08 -5.43
C ASP A 176 -17.23 18.40 -4.06
N GLY A 177 -17.64 17.12 -4.08
CA GLY A 177 -17.65 16.25 -2.91
C GLY A 177 -16.59 15.16 -3.05
N ILE A 178 -15.72 15.04 -2.04
CA ILE A 178 -14.81 13.91 -1.93
C ILE A 178 -15.64 12.67 -1.56
N ALA A 179 -15.76 11.73 -2.50
CA ALA A 179 -16.12 10.35 -2.18
C ALA A 179 -14.88 9.48 -2.42
N VAL A 180 -14.03 9.33 -1.41
CA VAL A 180 -12.98 8.30 -1.43
C VAL A 180 -13.63 6.97 -1.07
N HIS A 181 -14.16 6.25 -2.05
CA HIS A 181 -14.46 4.84 -1.89
C HIS A 181 -13.30 4.04 -2.48
N GLY A 182 -12.41 3.57 -1.60
CA GLY A 182 -11.26 2.73 -1.93
C GLY A 182 -9.94 3.35 -1.52
N GLY A 183 -9.57 3.20 -0.25
CA GLY A 183 -8.17 3.31 0.17
C GLY A 183 -7.39 2.07 -0.28
N PRO A 184 -6.05 2.14 -0.39
CA PRO A 184 -5.26 0.99 -0.77
C PRO A 184 -5.05 0.04 0.42
N MET A 185 -5.24 -1.25 0.15
CA MET A 185 -5.18 -2.31 1.16
C MET A 185 -3.75 -2.87 1.26
N ALA A 186 -3.17 -2.83 2.46
CA ALA A 186 -2.03 -3.66 2.82
C ALA A 186 -2.54 -5.04 3.24
N VAL A 187 -1.82 -6.12 2.87
CA VAL A 187 -2.24 -7.48 3.22
C VAL A 187 -1.11 -8.21 3.93
N ASP A 188 -1.36 -8.59 5.17
CA ASP A 188 -0.44 -9.37 5.97
C ASP A 188 -0.90 -10.83 6.04
N MET A 189 0.03 -11.76 6.01
CA MET A 189 -0.26 -13.19 5.99
C MET A 189 0.52 -13.93 7.07
N LYS A 190 -0.22 -14.70 7.87
CA LYS A 190 0.31 -15.62 8.86
C LYS A 190 0.05 -17.05 8.40
N VAL A 191 1.12 -17.80 8.23
CA VAL A 191 1.07 -19.27 8.25
C VAL A 191 1.12 -19.69 9.73
N VAL A 192 0.34 -20.69 10.17
CA VAL A 192 0.37 -21.20 11.56
C VAL A 192 0.84 -22.63 11.56
#